data_AF-A0A7S1B2T3-F1
#
_entry.id   AF-A0A7S1B2T3-F1
#
_cell.length_a   1.000
_cell.length_b   1.000
_cell.length_c   1.000
_cell.angle_alpha   90.00
_cell.angle_beta   90.00
_cell.angle_gamma   90.00
#
_symmetry.space_group_name_H-M   'P 1'
#
loop_
_entity.id
_entity.type
_entity.pdbx_description
1 polymer ?
#
loop_
_entity_poly.entity_id
_entity_poly.type
_entity_poly.pdbx_seq_one_letter_code
_entity_poly.pdbx_strand_id
1 'polypeptide(L)'
;FGQLSKYTSTMYTKMSMVEKAAWAARAEADKSRYITELAIYVPPPGYDSKGNMITLSISIVDDKKSKRPKVIRDSNAPKRNVPAYLLYQNGMREQFKAKNPGMTFGQLSKYTSRMYKSLTPAEKSYWEGKALEDKKRYILQMAHYVPPPGHDAKG
;
A
#
# COMPACT_ATOMS: atom_id res chain seq x y z
N PHE A 1 -25.19 -19.65 1.95
CA PHE A 1 -24.28 -18.67 2.59
C PHE A 1 -24.25 -17.28 1.94
N GLY A 2 -24.23 -17.15 0.61
CA GLY A 2 -24.12 -15.84 -0.05
C GLY A 2 -25.30 -14.87 0.13
N GLN A 3 -26.54 -15.38 0.19
CA GLN A 3 -27.73 -14.52 0.42
C GLN A 3 -27.79 -13.98 1.86
N LEU A 4 -27.38 -14.79 2.84
CA LEU A 4 -27.35 -14.40 4.25
C LEU A 4 -26.33 -13.28 4.51
N SER A 5 -25.14 -13.35 3.91
CA SER A 5 -24.13 -12.29 4.00
C SER A 5 -24.61 -10.97 3.39
N LYS A 6 -25.32 -11.02 2.26
CA LYS A 6 -25.92 -9.83 1.66
C LYS A 6 -27.00 -9.24 2.57
N TYR A 7 -27.87 -10.09 3.13
CA TYR A 7 -28.94 -9.68 4.04
C TYR A 7 -28.39 -8.99 5.30
N THR A 8 -27.41 -9.58 5.99
CA THR A 8 -26.81 -8.99 7.19
C THR A 8 -26.07 -7.68 6.88
N SER A 9 -25.43 -7.57 5.71
CA SER A 9 -24.83 -6.32 5.25
C SER A 9 -25.87 -5.21 5.02
N THR A 10 -27.01 -5.54 4.40
CA THR A 10 -28.09 -4.56 4.19
C THR A 10 -28.74 -4.13 5.51
N MET A 11 -28.91 -5.06 6.45
CA MET A 11 -29.40 -4.78 7.80
C MET A 11 -28.47 -3.85 8.55
N TYR A 12 -27.17 -4.18 8.63
CA TYR A 12 -26.18 -3.33 9.29
C TYR A 12 -26.13 -1.92 8.69
N THR A 13 -26.25 -1.79 7.37
CA THR A 13 -26.27 -0.47 6.73
C THR A 13 -27.46 0.38 7.21
N LYS A 14 -28.65 -0.22 7.30
CA LYS A 14 -29.90 0.44 7.72
C LYS A 14 -30.02 0.67 9.24
N MET A 15 -29.17 0.05 10.07
CA MET A 15 -29.19 0.25 11.53
C MET A 15 -28.85 1.67 11.94
N SER A 16 -29.48 2.13 13.03
CA SER A 16 -29.26 3.46 13.59
C SER A 16 -27.84 3.60 14.16
N MET A 17 -27.36 4.83 14.30
CA MET A 17 -26.02 5.11 14.84
C MET A 17 -25.88 4.62 16.28
N VAL A 18 -26.96 4.68 17.07
CA VAL A 18 -26.98 4.21 18.47
C VAL A 18 -26.82 2.70 18.56
N GLU A 19 -27.52 1.95 17.71
CA GLU A 19 -27.38 0.48 17.68
C GLU A 19 -25.99 0.06 17.20
N LYS A 20 -25.46 0.72 16.15
CA LYS A 20 -24.08 0.51 15.68
C LYS A 20 -23.06 0.80 16.77
N ALA A 21 -23.27 1.83 17.58
CA ALA A 21 -22.40 2.15 18.71
C ALA A 21 -22.40 1.04 19.77
N ALA A 22 -23.54 0.42 20.06
CA ALA A 22 -23.62 -0.73 20.97
C ALA A 22 -22.82 -1.94 20.44
N TRP A 23 -22.87 -2.21 19.13
CA TRP A 23 -22.04 -3.24 18.50
C TRP A 23 -20.55 -2.91 18.53
N ALA A 24 -20.18 -1.65 18.28
CA ALA A 24 -18.80 -1.19 18.37
C ALA A 24 -18.24 -1.32 19.79
N ALA A 25 -19.02 -0.98 20.81
CA ALA A 25 -18.63 -1.14 22.21
C ALA A 25 -18.36 -2.61 22.58
N ARG A 26 -19.22 -3.54 22.10
CA ARG A 26 -18.99 -4.99 22.28
C ARG A 26 -17.73 -5.46 21.55
N ALA A 27 -17.49 -4.97 20.34
CA ALA A 27 -16.28 -5.31 19.57
C ALA A 27 -15.00 -4.80 20.25
N GLU A 28 -15.01 -3.60 20.82
CA GLU A 28 -13.84 -3.05 21.53
C GLU A 28 -13.58 -3.79 22.86
N ALA A 29 -14.64 -4.21 23.56
CA ALA A 29 -14.51 -5.06 24.75
C ALA A 29 -13.90 -6.44 24.41
N ASP A 30 -14.36 -7.10 23.34
CA ASP A 30 -13.79 -8.39 22.89
C ASP A 30 -12.35 -8.25 22.40
N LYS A 31 -12.04 -7.15 21.69
CA LYS A 31 -10.67 -6.83 21.28
C LYS A 31 -9.76 -6.60 22.49
N SER A 32 -10.26 -5.95 23.53
CA SER A 32 -9.51 -5.74 24.77
C SER A 32 -9.25 -7.07 25.48
N ARG A 33 -10.25 -7.95 25.59
CA ARG A 33 -10.11 -9.33 26.08
C ARG A 33 -9.04 -10.09 25.29
N TYR A 34 -9.13 -10.07 23.97
CA TYR A 34 -8.17 -10.74 23.08
C TYR A 34 -6.74 -10.22 23.27
N ILE A 35 -6.55 -8.91 23.41
CA ILE A 35 -5.23 -8.32 23.66
C ILE A 35 -4.70 -8.77 25.03
N THR A 36 -5.54 -8.82 26.07
CA THR A 36 -5.12 -9.30 27.40
C THR A 36 -4.78 -10.79 27.41
N GLU A 37 -5.55 -11.62 26.69
CA GLU A 37 -5.26 -13.04 26.50
C GLU A 37 -3.95 -13.24 25.75
N LEU A 38 -3.73 -12.48 24.65
CA LEU A 38 -2.47 -12.50 23.91
C LEU A 38 -1.27 -12.03 24.75
N ALA A 39 -1.46 -11.11 25.69
CA ALA A 39 -0.38 -10.62 26.54
C ALA A 39 0.12 -11.69 27.54
N ILE A 40 -0.75 -12.61 27.94
CA ILE A 40 -0.44 -13.72 28.87
C ILE A 40 -0.12 -15.01 28.09
N TYR A 41 -0.50 -15.07 26.80
CA TYR A 41 -0.24 -16.23 25.94
C TYR A 41 1.26 -16.41 25.70
N VAL A 42 1.80 -17.52 26.23
CA VAL A 42 3.14 -18.01 25.92
C VAL A 42 2.99 -19.09 24.85
N PRO A 43 3.52 -18.89 23.63
CA PRO A 43 3.41 -19.89 22.57
C PRO A 43 4.14 -21.19 22.97
N PRO A 44 3.70 -22.36 22.47
CA PRO A 44 4.35 -23.64 22.74
C PRO A 44 5.86 -23.61 22.40
N PRO A 45 6.70 -24.35 23.15
CA PRO A 45 8.14 -24.41 22.91
C PRO A 45 8.46 -24.74 21.45
N GLY A 46 9.25 -23.91 20.79
CA GLY A 46 9.56 -24.02 19.36
C GLY A 46 8.70 -23.15 18.44
N TYR A 47 7.90 -22.23 18.97
CA TYR A 47 7.17 -21.21 18.20
C TYR A 47 7.49 -19.79 18.71
N ASP A 48 7.60 -18.80 17.80
CA ASP A 48 7.78 -17.39 18.16
C ASP A 48 6.46 -16.75 18.65
N SER A 49 6.51 -15.52 19.17
CA SER A 49 5.34 -14.75 19.64
C SER A 49 4.32 -14.42 18.54
N LYS A 50 4.58 -14.79 17.29
CA LYS A 50 3.71 -14.65 16.13
C LYS A 50 3.19 -16.00 15.61
N GLY A 51 3.55 -17.11 16.26
CA GLY A 51 3.13 -18.46 15.88
C GLY A 51 3.94 -19.11 14.75
N ASN A 52 5.16 -18.64 14.48
CA ASN A 52 6.07 -19.27 13.51
C ASN A 52 7.01 -20.26 14.19
N MET A 53 7.28 -21.41 13.55
CA MET A 53 8.20 -22.43 14.08
C MET A 53 9.66 -21.93 14.13
N ILE A 54 10.31 -22.04 15.29
CA ILE A 54 11.73 -21.76 15.53
C ILE A 54 12.51 -23.07 15.36
N THR A 55 12.74 -23.51 14.12
CA THR A 55 13.73 -24.57 13.85
C THR A 55 15.11 -23.94 13.62
N LEU A 56 16.11 -24.39 14.38
CA LEU A 56 17.52 -24.02 14.21
C LEU A 56 18.05 -24.49 12.84
N SER A 57 17.94 -23.65 11.81
CA SER A 57 18.78 -23.76 10.60
C SER A 57 18.82 -22.41 9.87
N ILE A 58 19.95 -21.72 10.02
CA ILE A 58 20.61 -20.80 9.09
C ILE A 58 19.73 -20.12 8.01
N SER A 59 19.51 -18.82 8.21
CA SER A 59 19.49 -17.74 7.22
C SER A 59 19.06 -18.06 5.78
N ILE A 60 17.76 -18.03 5.49
CA ILE A 60 17.25 -17.31 4.31
C ILE A 60 16.03 -16.50 4.76
N VAL A 61 16.25 -15.19 4.91
CA VAL A 61 15.18 -14.20 4.94
C VAL A 61 14.42 -14.28 3.62
N ASP A 62 13.24 -14.87 3.65
CA ASP A 62 12.23 -14.60 2.63
C ASP A 62 10.88 -14.51 3.35
N ASP A 63 10.64 -13.33 3.93
CA ASP A 63 9.29 -12.84 4.20
C ASP A 63 8.58 -12.70 2.85
N LYS A 64 8.20 -13.85 2.27
CA LYS A 64 7.20 -13.94 1.21
C LYS A 64 5.85 -13.70 1.86
N LYS A 65 5.67 -12.47 2.35
CA LYS A 65 4.38 -11.80 2.39
C LYS A 65 3.77 -12.07 1.03
N SER A 66 2.78 -12.97 0.99
CA SER A 66 2.14 -13.49 -0.21
C SER A 66 1.96 -12.35 -1.21
N LYS A 67 2.90 -12.24 -2.16
CA LYS A 67 2.81 -11.26 -3.23
C LYS A 67 1.67 -11.80 -4.05
N ARG A 68 0.53 -11.11 -3.99
CA ARG A 68 -0.58 -11.36 -4.92
C ARG A 68 0.05 -11.58 -6.29
N PRO A 69 -0.31 -12.66 -7.00
CA PRO A 69 0.29 -12.97 -8.29
C PRO A 69 0.29 -11.68 -9.12
N LYS A 70 1.48 -11.31 -9.59
CA LYS A 70 1.66 -10.06 -10.31
C LYS A 70 0.87 -10.23 -11.61
N VAL A 71 -0.32 -9.65 -11.65
CA VAL A 71 -1.14 -9.63 -12.87
C VAL A 71 -0.24 -9.12 -13.97
N ILE A 72 -0.07 -9.95 -15.01
CA ILE A 72 0.70 -9.60 -16.19
C ILE A 72 -0.08 -8.44 -16.80
N ARG A 73 0.45 -7.23 -16.65
CA ARG A 73 -0.18 -6.06 -17.26
C ARG A 73 -0.04 -6.19 -18.76
N ASP A 74 -1.10 -5.84 -19.46
CA ASP A 74 -1.06 -5.64 -20.90
C ASP A 74 0.10 -4.76 -21.32
N SER A 75 0.86 -5.21 -22.33
CA SER A 75 1.92 -4.39 -22.94
C SER A 75 1.33 -3.15 -23.65
N ASN A 76 0.06 -3.23 -24.06
CA ASN A 76 -0.65 -2.14 -24.74
C ASN A 76 -1.37 -1.20 -23.76
N ALA A 77 -1.45 -1.55 -22.48
CA ALA A 77 -2.08 -0.67 -21.49
C ALA A 77 -1.27 0.61 -21.28
N PRO A 78 -1.91 1.79 -21.35
CA PRO A 78 -1.32 3.04 -20.94
C PRO A 78 -0.60 2.95 -19.59
N LYS A 79 0.62 3.46 -19.53
CA LYS A 79 1.41 3.45 -18.29
C LYS A 79 0.74 4.36 -17.26
N ARG A 80 0.58 3.86 -16.04
CA ARG A 80 -0.02 4.60 -14.92
C ARG A 80 0.63 5.96 -14.72
N ASN A 81 -0.19 6.91 -14.27
CA ASN A 81 0.28 8.24 -13.98
C ASN A 81 1.35 8.25 -12.88
N VAL A 82 2.30 9.17 -12.99
CA VAL A 82 3.43 9.33 -12.08
C VAL A 82 3.10 10.42 -11.06
N PRO A 83 3.11 10.11 -9.74
CA PRO A 83 2.87 11.11 -8.70
C PRO A 83 4.03 12.11 -8.58
N ALA A 84 3.74 13.30 -8.04
CA ALA A 84 4.69 14.41 -7.90
C ALA A 84 6.02 14.01 -7.27
N TYR A 85 5.96 13.20 -6.20
CA TYR A 85 7.15 12.68 -5.53
C TYR A 85 8.08 11.87 -6.46
N LEU A 86 7.52 11.01 -7.31
CA LEU A 86 8.33 10.19 -8.23
C LEU A 86 8.93 11.04 -9.36
N LEU A 87 8.21 12.07 -9.82
CA LEU A 87 8.75 13.03 -10.79
C LEU A 87 9.94 13.81 -10.20
N TYR A 88 9.79 14.29 -8.96
CA TYR A 88 10.88 14.93 -8.22
C TYR A 88 12.06 14.00 -8.02
N GLN A 89 11.82 12.77 -7.57
CA GLN A 89 12.87 11.78 -7.36
C GLN A 89 13.64 11.52 -8.66
N ASN A 90 12.95 11.33 -9.78
CA ASN A 90 13.61 11.08 -11.05
C ASN A 90 14.44 12.27 -11.54
N GLY A 91 13.91 13.51 -11.42
CA GLY A 91 14.63 14.71 -11.83
C GLY A 91 15.83 15.05 -10.94
N MET A 92 15.75 14.77 -9.63
CA MET A 92 16.82 15.10 -8.68
C MET A 92 17.80 13.96 -8.45
N ARG A 93 17.49 12.72 -8.86
CA ARG A 93 18.34 11.55 -8.60
C ARG A 93 19.75 11.73 -9.12
N GLU A 94 19.92 12.27 -10.32
CA GLU A 94 21.23 12.51 -10.92
C GLU A 94 22.00 13.59 -10.15
N GLN A 95 21.32 14.69 -9.79
CA GLN A 95 21.92 15.75 -8.99
C GLN A 95 22.35 15.26 -7.60
N PHE A 96 21.52 14.46 -6.93
CA PHE A 96 21.85 13.90 -5.62
C PHE A 96 22.94 12.84 -5.69
N LYS A 97 22.99 12.06 -6.77
CA LYS A 97 24.08 11.11 -7.03
C LYS A 97 25.40 11.84 -7.29
N ALA A 98 25.38 12.93 -8.03
CA ALA A 98 26.56 13.76 -8.30
C ALA A 98 27.06 14.47 -7.03
N LYS A 99 26.15 14.97 -6.18
CA LYS A 99 26.50 15.59 -4.89
C LYS A 99 26.99 14.59 -3.84
N ASN A 100 26.58 13.33 -3.94
CA ASN A 100 26.93 12.28 -2.98
C ASN A 100 27.46 11.03 -3.72
N PRO A 101 28.63 11.12 -4.37
CA PRO A 101 29.25 9.98 -5.02
C PRO A 101 29.64 8.96 -3.93
N GLY A 102 29.00 7.79 -3.94
CA GLY A 102 29.25 6.71 -2.98
C GLY A 102 28.02 6.27 -2.16
N MET A 103 26.92 7.03 -2.17
CA MET A 103 25.68 6.56 -1.56
C MET A 103 25.06 5.42 -2.37
N THR A 104 24.64 4.36 -1.67
CA THR A 104 23.84 3.30 -2.27
C THR A 104 22.47 3.83 -2.71
N PHE A 105 21.82 3.17 -3.68
CA PHE A 105 20.49 3.57 -4.14
C PHE A 105 19.46 3.70 -3.00
N GLY A 106 19.51 2.79 -2.01
CA GLY A 106 18.62 2.83 -0.85
C GLY A 106 18.85 4.06 0.04
N GLN A 107 20.12 4.44 0.28
CA GLN A 107 20.46 5.65 1.03
C GLN A 107 20.03 6.91 0.27
N LEU A 108 20.29 6.95 -1.05
CA LEU A 108 19.88 8.05 -1.91
C LEU A 108 18.36 8.25 -1.93
N SER A 109 17.59 7.15 -1.96
CA SER A 109 16.13 7.20 -1.89
C SER A 109 15.67 7.81 -0.57
N LYS A 110 16.24 7.39 0.58
CA LYS A 110 15.92 7.97 1.89
C LYS A 110 16.25 9.46 1.97
N TYR A 111 17.40 9.86 1.42
CA TYR A 111 17.80 11.26 1.33
C TYR A 111 16.80 12.07 0.49
N THR A 112 16.43 11.56 -0.68
CA THR A 112 15.45 12.19 -1.58
C THR A 112 14.09 12.36 -0.91
N SER A 113 13.62 11.36 -0.16
CA SER A 113 12.35 11.47 0.60
C SER A 113 12.41 12.57 1.66
N ARG A 114 13.55 12.75 2.33
CA ARG A 114 13.74 13.83 3.31
C ARG A 114 13.74 15.20 2.62
N MET A 115 14.48 15.34 1.52
CA MET A 115 14.53 16.58 0.74
C MET A 115 13.15 16.97 0.18
N TYR A 116 12.38 16.00 -0.31
CA TYR A 116 11.01 16.27 -0.78
C TYR A 116 10.10 16.80 0.33
N LYS A 117 10.23 16.28 1.55
CA LYS A 117 9.44 16.76 2.69
C LYS A 117 9.83 18.19 3.07
N SER A 118 11.11 18.54 2.98
CA SER A 118 11.63 19.88 3.26
C SER A 118 11.45 20.90 2.13
N LEU A 119 10.98 20.49 0.94
CA LEU A 119 10.67 21.43 -0.14
C LEU A 119 9.62 22.46 0.29
N THR A 120 9.76 23.66 -0.25
CA THR A 120 8.79 24.74 -0.08
C THR A 120 7.46 24.39 -0.76
N PRO A 121 6.33 24.98 -0.31
CA PRO A 121 5.03 24.79 -0.97
C PRO A 121 5.05 25.17 -2.46
N ALA A 122 5.82 26.18 -2.85
CA ALA A 122 5.95 26.62 -4.24
C ALA A 122 6.62 25.54 -5.12
N GLU A 123 7.72 24.96 -4.65
CA GLU A 123 8.40 23.88 -5.37
C GLU A 123 7.55 22.61 -5.43
N LYS A 124 6.86 22.27 -4.34
CA LYS A 124 5.91 21.14 -4.33
C LYS A 124 4.79 21.35 -5.35
N SER A 125 4.22 22.56 -5.40
CA SER A 125 3.18 22.93 -6.38
C SER A 125 3.64 22.75 -7.82
N TYR A 126 4.89 23.10 -8.15
CA TYR A 126 5.46 22.84 -9.48
C TYR A 126 5.44 21.34 -9.86
N TRP A 127 5.85 20.46 -8.94
CA TRP A 127 5.83 19.01 -9.17
C TRP A 127 4.42 18.43 -9.18
N GLU A 128 3.50 18.99 -8.38
CA GLU A 128 2.08 18.64 -8.39
C GLU A 128 1.41 19.03 -9.71
N GLY A 129 1.77 20.19 -10.28
CA GLY A 129 1.31 20.61 -11.61
C GLY A 129 1.73 19.62 -12.70
N LYS A 130 3.00 19.19 -12.70
CA LYS A 130 3.47 18.13 -13.63
C LYS A 130 2.76 16.79 -13.40
N ALA A 131 2.52 16.41 -12.15
CA ALA A 131 1.80 15.18 -11.84
C ALA A 131 0.33 15.24 -12.31
N LEU A 132 -0.29 16.43 -12.25
CA LEU A 132 -1.64 16.66 -12.74
C LEU A 132 -1.70 16.56 -14.28
N GLU A 133 -0.72 17.12 -14.98
CA GLU A 133 -0.59 16.97 -16.43
C GLU A 133 -0.41 15.50 -16.84
N ASP A 134 0.47 14.78 -16.16
CA ASP A 134 0.68 13.34 -16.41
C ASP A 134 -0.59 12.51 -16.10
N LYS A 135 -1.35 12.91 -15.08
CA LYS A 135 -2.67 12.34 -14.78
C LYS A 135 -3.67 12.60 -15.92
N LYS A 136 -3.72 13.82 -16.49
CA LYS A 136 -4.57 14.13 -17.64
C LYS A 136 -4.21 13.28 -18.85
N ARG A 137 -2.91 13.17 -19.17
CA ARG A 137 -2.41 12.28 -20.23
C ARG A 137 -2.87 10.84 -20.00
N TYR A 138 -2.69 10.30 -18.80
CA TYR A 138 -3.10 8.93 -18.48
C TYR A 138 -4.61 8.73 -18.65
N ILE A 139 -5.43 9.68 -18.22
CA ILE A 139 -6.89 9.62 -18.38
C ILE A 139 -7.28 9.59 -19.86
N LEU A 140 -6.68 10.45 -20.70
CA LEU A 140 -6.93 10.46 -22.14
C LEU A 140 -6.51 9.14 -22.79
N GLN A 141 -5.32 8.63 -22.47
CA GLN A 141 -4.84 7.37 -23.01
C GLN A 141 -5.72 6.18 -22.57
N MET A 142 -6.18 6.17 -21.32
CA MET A 142 -7.12 5.16 -20.82
C MET A 142 -8.49 5.25 -21.48
N ALA A 143 -8.96 6.45 -21.82
CA ALA A 143 -10.23 6.61 -22.53
C ALA A 143 -10.21 5.98 -23.94
N HIS A 144 -9.04 5.97 -24.59
CA HIS A 144 -8.83 5.30 -25.87
C HIS A 144 -8.36 3.85 -25.76
N TYR A 145 -8.15 3.35 -24.53
CA TYR A 145 -7.64 2.00 -24.32
C TYR A 145 -8.76 0.97 -24.40
N VAL A 146 -8.60 0.03 -25.34
CA VAL A 146 -9.47 -1.14 -25.45
C VAL A 146 -8.66 -2.36 -24.97
N PRO A 147 -9.01 -2.96 -23.82
CA PRO A 147 -8.30 -4.12 -23.31
C PRO A 147 -8.48 -5.33 -24.24
N PRO A 148 -7.44 -6.15 -24.47
CA PRO A 148 -7.57 -7.41 -25.17
C PRO A 148 -8.46 -8.40 -24.39
N PRO A 149 -9.04 -9.42 -25.06
CA PRO A 149 -9.81 -10.45 -24.38
C PRO A 149 -8.98 -11.13 -23.27
N GLY A 150 -9.47 -11.08 -22.03
CA GLY A 150 -8.80 -11.67 -20.86
C GLY A 150 -8.11 -10.67 -19.93
N HIS A 151 -8.08 -9.37 -20.27
CA HIS A 151 -7.53 -8.32 -19.41
C HIS A 151 -8.61 -7.36 -18.87
N ASP A 152 -8.34 -6.75 -17.71
CA ASP A 152 -9.28 -5.82 -17.08
C ASP A 152 -9.15 -4.41 -17.69
N ALA A 153 -10.13 -3.53 -17.45
CA ALA A 153 -10.11 -2.15 -17.92
C ALA A 153 -8.96 -1.29 -17.31
N LYS A 154 -8.04 -1.90 -16.56
CA LYS A 154 -6.89 -1.27 -15.91
C LYS A 154 -5.55 -1.91 -16.34
N GLY A 155 -5.57 -2.90 -17.25
CA GLY A 155 -4.43 -3.66 -17.77
C GLY A 155 -3.99 -4.82 -16.88
#